data_AF-A0A967VSC2-F1
#
_entry.id   AF-A0A967VSC2-F1
#
_cell.length_a   1.000
_cell.length_b   1.000
_cell.length_c   1.000
_cell.angle_alpha   90.00
_cell.angle_beta   90.00
_cell.angle_gamma   90.00
#
_symmetry.space_group_name_H-M   'P 1'
#
loop_
_entity.id
_entity.type
_entity.pdbx_description
1 polymer ?
#
loop_
_entity_poly.entity_id
_entity_poly.type
_entity_poly.pdbx_seq_one_letter_code
_entity_poly.pdbx_strand_id
1 'polypeptide(L)'
;MEPSPGGPGEEGGPPLLDREFRGVWVASVGNIDWPSRPGLSPDSQRAELLAILDRAAALRLNAVVLQVRPAADALYDSPHEPWSEYLTGAMGRPPEPFYDPLSFAIEEAHERGLELHAWFNPYRARHPSARAGISPDHISRTRPELVREYGRHLWLDPGEPEVREHSLRVILDVVRRYDVDGVHIDDYFYPYRERDSA
;
A
#
# COMPACT_ATOMS: atom_id res chain seq x y z
N MET A 1 28.24 37.29 -37.94
CA MET A 1 27.91 35.91 -37.54
C MET A 1 27.40 36.02 -36.12
N GLU A 2 26.10 36.25 -35.96
CA GLU A 2 25.48 36.36 -34.64
C GLU A 2 25.42 34.96 -34.00
N PRO A 3 25.60 34.85 -32.68
CA PRO A 3 25.39 33.59 -31.99
C PRO A 3 23.90 33.25 -32.03
N SER A 4 23.57 32.01 -32.38
CA SER A 4 22.21 31.49 -32.32
C SER A 4 21.71 31.51 -30.86
N PRO A 5 20.45 31.89 -30.58
CA PRO A 5 19.90 31.78 -29.24
C PRO A 5 19.77 30.29 -28.90
N GLY A 6 20.38 29.88 -27.79
CA GLY A 6 20.26 28.53 -27.25
C GLY A 6 18.79 28.21 -26.94
N GLY A 7 18.34 27.02 -27.35
CA GLY A 7 16.99 26.55 -27.05
C GLY A 7 16.78 26.33 -25.54
N PRO A 8 15.54 26.38 -25.05
CA PRO A 8 15.24 26.10 -23.66
C PRO A 8 15.40 24.58 -23.43
N GLY A 9 16.50 24.16 -22.82
CA GLY A 9 16.71 22.72 -22.58
C GLY A 9 18.03 22.26 -21.99
N GLU A 10 18.98 23.13 -21.66
CA GLU A 10 20.26 22.72 -21.04
C GLU A 10 20.43 23.21 -19.60
N GLU A 11 19.45 22.89 -18.74
CA GLU A 11 19.62 22.86 -17.27
C GLU A 11 18.99 21.56 -16.73
N GLY A 12 19.50 20.41 -17.18
CA GLY A 12 18.88 19.09 -16.94
C GLY A 12 19.54 18.27 -15.83
N GLY A 13 19.93 18.88 -14.71
CA GLY A 13 20.31 18.11 -13.52
C GLY A 13 19.09 17.43 -12.89
N PRO A 14 19.26 16.34 -12.12
CA PRO A 14 18.17 15.86 -11.27
C PRO A 14 17.68 17.01 -10.39
N PRO A 15 16.38 17.06 -10.05
CA PRO A 15 15.85 18.10 -9.17
C PRO A 15 16.67 18.14 -7.88
N LEU A 16 16.86 19.34 -7.35
CA LEU A 16 17.57 19.52 -6.09
C LEU A 16 16.81 18.77 -4.98
N LEU A 17 17.54 17.97 -4.22
CA LEU A 17 16.99 17.29 -3.04
C LEU A 17 16.97 18.29 -1.88
N ASP A 18 15.79 18.76 -1.49
CA ASP A 18 15.62 19.69 -0.36
C ASP A 18 16.11 19.09 0.96
N ARG A 19 16.01 17.76 1.08
CA ARG A 19 16.55 16.97 2.20
C ARG A 19 16.80 15.52 1.78
N GLU A 20 17.70 14.85 2.48
CA GLU A 20 17.90 13.40 2.37
C GLU A 20 16.62 12.65 2.74
N PHE A 21 16.20 11.68 1.91
CA PHE A 21 15.08 10.78 2.24
C PHE A 21 15.54 9.69 3.21
N ARG A 22 14.89 9.61 4.38
CA ARG A 22 15.17 8.64 5.45
C ARG A 22 13.86 7.97 5.83
N GLY A 23 13.46 7.03 4.99
CA GLY A 23 12.21 6.29 5.13
C GLY A 23 12.35 4.94 5.84
N VAL A 24 11.23 4.42 6.34
CA VAL A 24 11.08 3.01 6.78
C VAL A 24 9.83 2.40 6.15
N TRP A 25 9.91 1.14 5.72
CA TRP A 25 8.74 0.37 5.29
C TRP A 25 8.03 -0.24 6.49
N VAL A 26 6.71 -0.21 6.47
CA VAL A 26 5.83 -0.85 7.45
C VAL A 26 4.86 -1.76 6.69
N ALA A 27 5.17 -3.06 6.66
CA ALA A 27 4.41 -4.06 5.92
C ALA A 27 3.23 -4.60 6.74
N SER A 28 2.07 -4.69 6.08
CA SER A 28 0.85 -5.28 6.64
C SER A 28 0.60 -6.70 6.18
N VAL A 29 1.12 -7.09 5.01
CA VAL A 29 0.98 -8.45 4.48
C VAL A 29 1.53 -9.48 5.46
N GLY A 30 0.69 -10.43 5.86
CA GLY A 30 1.08 -11.45 6.83
C GLY A 30 1.40 -10.90 8.23
N ASN A 31 0.99 -9.66 8.53
CA ASN A 31 1.23 -9.00 9.81
C ASN A 31 2.73 -8.91 10.16
N ILE A 32 3.58 -8.62 9.17
CA ILE A 32 5.05 -8.56 9.35
C ILE A 32 5.43 -7.45 10.34
N ASP A 33 4.95 -6.22 10.11
CA ASP A 33 5.27 -5.07 10.97
C ASP A 33 4.03 -4.55 11.71
N TRP A 34 2.93 -4.32 10.98
CA TRP A 34 1.71 -3.76 11.58
C TRP A 34 0.41 -4.16 10.86
N PRO A 35 -0.68 -4.48 11.59
CA PRO A 35 -0.68 -4.74 13.04
C PRO A 35 0.04 -6.05 13.35
N SER A 36 0.50 -6.24 14.59
CA SER A 36 1.32 -7.40 15.00
C SER A 36 0.64 -8.76 14.82
N ARG A 37 -0.70 -8.76 14.77
CA ARG A 37 -1.56 -9.90 14.45
C ARG A 37 -2.96 -9.42 14.05
N PRO A 38 -3.75 -10.23 13.34
CA PRO A 38 -5.12 -9.88 13.03
C PRO A 38 -6.01 -9.92 14.29
N GLY A 39 -7.10 -9.15 14.28
CA GLY A 39 -8.14 -9.17 15.31
C GLY A 39 -7.76 -8.43 16.59
N LEU A 40 -6.73 -7.57 16.56
CA LEU A 40 -6.48 -6.61 17.62
C LEU A 40 -7.62 -5.59 17.71
N SER A 41 -7.88 -5.07 18.91
CA SER A 41 -8.80 -3.94 19.06
C SER A 41 -8.26 -2.71 18.32
N PRO A 42 -9.13 -1.80 17.86
CA PRO A 42 -8.71 -0.52 17.31
C PRO A 42 -7.69 0.22 18.20
N ASP A 43 -7.90 0.26 19.52
CA ASP A 43 -6.97 0.90 20.45
C ASP A 43 -5.58 0.25 20.43
N SER A 44 -5.50 -1.08 20.36
CA SER A 44 -4.21 -1.78 20.24
C SER A 44 -3.56 -1.52 18.89
N GLN A 45 -4.32 -1.52 17.79
CA GLN A 45 -3.79 -1.20 16.46
C GLN A 45 -3.24 0.23 16.43
N ARG A 46 -3.96 1.20 17.00
CA ARG A 46 -3.50 2.59 17.15
C ARG A 46 -2.22 2.67 17.97
N ALA A 47 -2.19 2.03 19.14
CA ALA A 47 -1.02 2.05 20.02
C ALA A 47 0.23 1.46 19.36
N GLU A 48 0.10 0.37 18.60
CA GLU A 48 1.21 -0.21 17.85
C GLU A 48 1.70 0.73 16.74
N LEU A 49 0.78 1.38 16.01
CA LEU A 49 1.15 2.31 14.97
C LEU A 49 1.87 3.54 15.54
N LEU A 50 1.34 4.11 16.64
CA LEU A 50 1.98 5.21 17.36
C LEU A 50 3.39 4.84 17.79
N ALA A 51 3.60 3.64 18.33
CA ALA A 51 4.93 3.18 18.73
C ALA A 51 5.91 3.12 17.55
N ILE A 52 5.46 2.71 16.36
CA ILE A 52 6.26 2.71 15.13
C ILE A 52 6.62 4.15 14.73
N LEU A 53 5.63 5.06 14.72
CA LEU A 53 5.84 6.47 14.34
C LEU A 53 6.76 7.20 15.33
N ASP A 54 6.56 7.02 16.64
CA ASP A 54 7.41 7.55 17.70
C ASP A 54 8.86 7.05 17.53
N ARG A 55 9.03 5.76 17.20
CA ARG A 55 10.35 5.17 16.97
C ARG A 55 11.01 5.75 15.72
N ALA A 56 10.26 5.94 14.64
CA ALA A 56 10.76 6.56 13.41
C ALA A 56 11.25 7.99 13.66
N ALA A 57 10.45 8.80 14.36
CA ALA A 57 10.81 10.16 14.76
C ALA A 57 12.06 10.18 15.66
N ALA A 58 12.14 9.29 16.67
CA ALA A 58 13.30 9.17 17.56
C ALA A 58 14.59 8.77 16.81
N LEU A 59 14.47 8.01 15.72
CA LEU A 59 15.57 7.66 14.82
C LEU A 59 15.91 8.77 13.82
N ARG A 60 15.20 9.90 13.85
CA ARG A 60 15.32 11.02 12.90
C ARG A 60 15.00 10.63 11.46
N LEU A 61 14.18 9.59 11.28
CA LEU A 61 13.53 9.33 10.00
C LEU A 61 12.60 10.48 9.65
N ASN A 62 12.27 10.60 8.37
CA ASN A 62 11.42 11.67 7.89
C ASN A 62 10.26 11.22 7.00
N ALA A 63 10.15 9.90 6.78
CA ALA A 63 9.06 9.30 6.04
C ALA A 63 8.74 7.89 6.56
N VAL A 64 7.48 7.51 6.46
CA VAL A 64 6.99 6.14 6.70
C VAL A 64 6.25 5.67 5.46
N VAL A 65 6.65 4.51 4.95
CA VAL A 65 6.05 3.86 3.79
C VAL A 65 5.11 2.75 4.28
N LEU A 66 3.84 3.07 4.45
CA LEU A 66 2.85 2.18 5.06
C LEU A 66 2.12 1.36 4.00
N GLN A 67 2.12 0.03 4.12
CA GLN A 67 1.39 -0.84 3.20
C GLN A 67 -0.13 -0.76 3.43
N VAL A 68 -0.81 0.01 2.57
CA VAL A 68 -2.27 0.22 2.65
C VAL A 68 -3.07 -0.74 1.78
N ARG A 69 -2.42 -1.35 0.78
CA ARG A 69 -3.01 -2.36 -0.11
C ARG A 69 -2.05 -3.55 -0.31
N PRO A 70 -2.11 -4.59 0.54
CA PRO A 70 -1.19 -5.72 0.46
C PRO A 70 -1.56 -6.75 -0.61
N ALA A 71 -2.86 -7.04 -0.83
CA ALA A 71 -3.31 -8.06 -1.77
C ALA A 71 -4.76 -7.85 -2.25
N ALA A 72 -5.02 -6.80 -3.03
CA ALA A 72 -6.35 -6.42 -3.53
C ALA A 72 -7.42 -6.25 -2.42
N ASP A 73 -6.96 -5.78 -1.27
CA ASP A 73 -7.69 -5.47 -0.06
C ASP A 73 -7.14 -4.18 0.57
N ALA A 74 -7.95 -3.51 1.39
CA ALA A 74 -7.66 -2.17 1.88
C ALA A 74 -7.51 -2.12 3.40
N LEU A 75 -6.49 -1.40 3.88
CA LEU A 75 -6.33 -1.01 5.29
C LEU A 75 -6.92 0.39 5.56
N TYR A 76 -7.96 0.74 4.80
CA TYR A 76 -8.67 2.02 4.82
C TYR A 76 -10.09 1.81 4.31
N ASP A 77 -10.97 2.79 4.53
CA ASP A 77 -12.35 2.70 4.07
C ASP A 77 -12.44 2.90 2.56
N SER A 78 -12.40 1.79 1.81
CA SER A 78 -12.36 1.76 0.35
C SER A 78 -13.73 1.45 -0.26
N PRO A 79 -14.20 2.23 -1.26
CA PRO A 79 -15.37 1.86 -2.05
C PRO A 79 -15.06 0.85 -3.18
N HIS A 80 -13.79 0.44 -3.32
CA HIS A 80 -13.32 -0.36 -4.45
C HIS A 80 -12.82 -1.75 -4.07
N GLU A 81 -12.35 -1.93 -2.84
CA GLU A 81 -11.76 -3.18 -2.37
C GLU A 81 -12.23 -3.51 -0.96
N PRO A 82 -12.34 -4.81 -0.63
CA PRO A 82 -12.75 -5.21 0.70
C PRO A 82 -11.70 -4.83 1.75
N TRP A 83 -12.14 -4.63 2.98
CA TRP A 83 -11.24 -4.51 4.13
C TRP A 83 -10.26 -5.68 4.22
N SER A 84 -9.00 -5.37 4.53
CA SER A 84 -7.95 -6.38 4.67
C SER A 84 -8.19 -7.28 5.87
N GLU A 85 -8.01 -8.58 5.66
CA GLU A 85 -8.05 -9.57 6.74
C GLU A 85 -6.93 -9.33 7.76
N TYR A 86 -5.84 -8.66 7.39
CA TYR A 86 -4.72 -8.41 8.29
C TYR A 86 -5.09 -7.48 9.45
N LEU A 87 -6.19 -6.73 9.34
CA LEU A 87 -6.74 -5.93 10.44
C LEU A 87 -7.57 -6.79 11.41
N THR A 88 -8.57 -7.52 10.90
CA THR A 88 -9.64 -8.11 11.73
C THR A 88 -9.63 -9.64 11.79
N GLY A 89 -8.84 -10.29 10.93
CA GLY A 89 -8.88 -11.73 10.69
C GLY A 89 -9.99 -12.16 9.71
N ALA A 90 -10.76 -11.22 9.18
CA ALA A 90 -11.82 -11.49 8.21
C ALA A 90 -11.80 -10.45 7.09
N MET A 91 -11.58 -10.90 5.85
CA MET A 91 -11.63 -10.01 4.67
C MET A 91 -13.03 -9.41 4.51
N GLY A 92 -13.11 -8.13 4.17
CA GLY A 92 -14.36 -7.39 4.01
C GLY A 92 -14.96 -6.87 5.31
N ARG A 93 -14.35 -7.16 6.47
CA ARG A 93 -14.84 -6.66 7.77
C ARG A 93 -14.02 -5.45 8.25
N PRO A 94 -14.65 -4.29 8.51
CA PRO A 94 -13.96 -3.14 9.11
C PRO A 94 -13.56 -3.40 10.58
N PRO A 95 -12.58 -2.65 11.12
CA PRO A 95 -12.32 -2.61 12.55
C PRO A 95 -13.56 -2.21 13.37
N GLU A 96 -13.67 -2.72 14.60
CA GLU A 96 -14.79 -2.43 15.53
C GLU A 96 -14.24 -2.17 16.96
N PRO A 97 -14.52 -1.02 17.60
CA PRO A 97 -15.18 0.18 17.07
C PRO A 97 -14.61 0.70 15.74
N PHE A 98 -15.48 1.25 14.89
CA PHE A 98 -15.04 1.76 13.60
C PHE A 98 -13.93 2.80 13.74
N TYR A 99 -12.89 2.63 12.94
CA TYR A 99 -11.99 3.69 12.58
C TYR A 99 -11.36 3.40 11.22
N ASP A 100 -10.89 4.46 10.58
CA ASP A 100 -10.11 4.38 9.35
C ASP A 100 -8.62 4.44 9.70
N PRO A 101 -7.87 3.33 9.51
CA PRO A 101 -6.48 3.28 9.93
C PRO A 101 -5.54 4.15 9.10
N LEU A 102 -5.82 4.38 7.81
CA LEU A 102 -4.98 5.24 6.97
C LEU A 102 -5.13 6.71 7.38
N SER A 103 -6.36 7.17 7.59
CA SER A 103 -6.62 8.53 8.10
C SER A 103 -5.86 8.79 9.40
N PHE A 104 -5.95 7.85 10.36
CA PHE A 104 -5.21 7.96 11.62
C PHE A 104 -3.68 7.94 11.45
N ALA A 105 -3.16 7.08 10.56
CA ALA A 105 -1.73 6.97 10.31
C ALA A 105 -1.16 8.30 9.80
N ILE A 106 -1.88 8.96 8.88
CA ILE A 106 -1.48 10.22 8.26
C ILE A 106 -1.44 11.32 9.32
N GLU A 107 -2.54 11.51 10.05
CA GLU A 107 -2.64 12.51 11.12
C GLU A 107 -1.48 12.38 12.12
N GLU A 108 -1.24 11.18 12.63
CA GLU A 108 -0.20 10.94 13.64
C GLU A 108 1.23 11.03 13.08
N ALA A 109 1.44 10.72 11.79
CA ALA A 109 2.73 10.91 11.14
C ALA A 109 3.04 12.40 10.97
N HIS A 110 2.07 13.17 10.50
CA HIS A 110 2.19 14.62 10.30
C HIS A 110 2.45 15.37 11.62
N GLU A 111 1.78 15.00 12.71
CA GLU A 111 2.05 15.54 14.06
C GLU A 111 3.51 15.34 14.52
N ARG A 112 4.21 14.35 13.95
CA ARG A 112 5.63 14.04 14.22
C ARG A 112 6.59 14.61 13.17
N GLY A 113 6.09 15.33 12.18
CA GLY A 113 6.88 15.82 11.05
C GLY A 113 7.40 14.71 10.14
N LEU A 114 6.71 13.57 10.10
CA LEU A 114 6.96 12.47 9.18
C LEU A 114 6.03 12.58 7.97
N GLU A 115 6.59 12.40 6.78
CA GLU A 115 5.78 12.13 5.59
C GLU A 115 5.15 10.73 5.71
N LEU A 116 3.93 10.55 5.24
CA LEU A 116 3.32 9.24 5.07
C LEU A 116 3.10 8.93 3.58
N HIS A 117 3.80 7.91 3.11
CA HIS A 117 3.65 7.40 1.76
C HIS A 117 2.78 6.13 1.78
N ALA A 118 1.69 6.15 1.03
CA ALA A 118 0.82 4.99 0.86
C ALA A 118 1.46 3.97 -0.10
N TRP A 119 1.71 2.76 0.39
CA TRP A 119 2.28 1.66 -0.38
C TRP A 119 1.23 0.67 -0.84
N PHE A 120 1.24 0.41 -2.15
CA PHE A 120 0.34 -0.51 -2.84
C PHE A 120 1.15 -1.64 -3.48
N ASN A 121 0.71 -2.87 -3.27
CA ASN A 121 1.01 -3.92 -4.22
C ASN A 121 -0.04 -3.84 -5.35
N PRO A 122 0.32 -3.58 -6.62
CA PRO A 122 -0.65 -3.26 -7.68
C PRO A 122 -1.39 -4.48 -8.24
N TYR A 123 -0.77 -5.66 -8.21
CA TYR A 123 -1.28 -6.83 -8.95
C TYR A 123 -1.52 -8.08 -8.10
N ARG A 124 -0.95 -8.17 -6.89
CA ARG A 124 -1.26 -9.30 -6.01
C ARG A 124 -2.74 -9.25 -5.64
N ALA A 125 -3.46 -10.33 -5.95
CA ALA A 125 -4.86 -10.50 -5.58
C ALA A 125 -5.02 -11.36 -4.32
N ARG A 126 -4.07 -12.26 -4.02
CA ARG A 126 -4.08 -13.02 -2.77
C ARG A 126 -2.70 -13.54 -2.43
N HIS A 127 -2.29 -13.34 -1.18
CA HIS A 127 -1.03 -13.85 -0.66
C HIS A 127 -1.23 -15.23 0.03
N PRO A 128 -0.27 -16.17 -0.03
CA PRO A 128 -0.37 -17.47 0.63
C PRO A 128 -0.44 -17.41 2.16
N SER A 129 -0.14 -16.27 2.79
CA SER A 129 -0.35 -16.06 4.23
C SER A 129 -1.81 -15.77 4.60
N ALA A 130 -2.66 -15.44 3.61
CA ALA A 130 -4.09 -15.25 3.79
C ALA A 130 -4.74 -16.50 4.40
N ARG A 131 -5.68 -16.31 5.33
CA ARG A 131 -6.38 -17.42 6.01
C ARG A 131 -7.90 -17.27 5.95
N ALA A 132 -8.41 -16.05 5.88
CA ALA A 132 -9.82 -15.75 5.78
C ALA A 132 -10.42 -16.25 4.48
N GLY A 133 -11.74 -16.48 4.52
CA GLY A 133 -12.54 -16.64 3.32
C GLY A 133 -12.51 -15.38 2.47
N ILE A 134 -12.56 -15.54 1.14
CA ILE A 134 -12.57 -14.41 0.21
C ILE A 134 -13.95 -13.74 0.25
N SER A 135 -13.97 -12.43 0.52
CA SER A 135 -15.19 -11.61 0.50
C SER A 135 -15.94 -11.72 -0.84
N PRO A 136 -17.28 -11.76 -0.85
CA PRO A 136 -18.08 -11.76 -2.09
C PRO A 136 -17.70 -10.65 -3.08
N ASP A 137 -17.29 -9.49 -2.57
CA ASP A 137 -16.98 -8.30 -3.36
C ASP A 137 -15.53 -8.25 -3.86
N HIS A 138 -14.70 -9.20 -3.46
CA HIS A 138 -13.30 -9.27 -3.89
C HIS A 138 -13.20 -9.53 -5.40
N ILE A 139 -12.20 -8.92 -6.06
CA ILE A 139 -12.04 -8.99 -7.53
C ILE A 139 -11.91 -10.41 -8.07
N SER A 140 -11.31 -11.33 -7.31
CA SER A 140 -11.23 -12.75 -7.70
C SER A 140 -12.57 -13.49 -7.72
N ARG A 141 -13.62 -12.90 -7.16
CA ARG A 141 -14.99 -13.42 -7.19
C ARG A 141 -15.86 -12.70 -8.19
N THR A 142 -15.72 -11.37 -8.27
CA THR A 142 -16.54 -10.52 -9.13
C THR A 142 -16.05 -10.49 -10.58
N ARG A 143 -14.74 -10.63 -10.80
CA ARG A 143 -14.07 -10.61 -12.11
C ARG A 143 -12.99 -11.71 -12.21
N PRO A 144 -13.35 -13.00 -12.02
CA PRO A 144 -12.39 -14.09 -11.99
C PRO A 144 -11.56 -14.22 -13.29
N GLU A 145 -12.07 -13.74 -14.42
CA GLU A 145 -11.38 -13.74 -15.71
C GLU A 145 -10.15 -12.82 -15.75
N LEU A 146 -10.03 -11.88 -14.81
CA LEU A 146 -8.87 -10.99 -14.67
C LEU A 146 -7.78 -11.55 -13.75
N VAL A 147 -8.02 -12.70 -13.12
CA VAL A 147 -7.13 -13.31 -12.12
C VAL A 147 -6.45 -14.54 -12.71
N ARG A 148 -5.19 -14.74 -12.33
CA ARG A 148 -4.37 -15.91 -12.65
C ARG A 148 -3.93 -16.56 -11.35
N GLU A 149 -4.05 -17.88 -11.30
CA GLU A 149 -3.35 -18.68 -10.30
C GLU A 149 -1.89 -18.83 -10.73
N TYR A 150 -0.96 -18.48 -9.85
CA TYR A 150 0.47 -18.64 -10.10
C TYR A 150 1.17 -19.11 -8.82
N GLY A 151 1.64 -20.36 -8.84
CA GLY A 151 2.12 -21.04 -7.64
C GLY A 151 1.02 -21.09 -6.58
N ARG A 152 1.27 -20.50 -5.41
CA ARG A 152 0.28 -20.39 -4.31
C ARG A 152 -0.42 -19.03 -4.25
N HIS A 153 -0.14 -18.14 -5.19
CA HIS A 153 -0.68 -16.78 -5.22
C HIS A 153 -1.87 -16.68 -6.18
N LEU A 154 -2.73 -15.70 -5.92
CA LEU A 154 -3.60 -15.13 -6.94
C LEU A 154 -3.02 -13.81 -7.42
N TRP A 155 -3.00 -13.60 -8.73
CA TRP A 155 -2.41 -12.44 -9.38
C TRP A 155 -3.40 -11.83 -10.37
N LEU A 156 -3.55 -10.50 -10.36
CA LEU A 156 -4.24 -9.77 -11.42
C LEU A 156 -3.32 -9.71 -12.64
N ASP A 157 -3.85 -10.04 -13.82
CA ASP A 157 -3.05 -10.06 -15.04
C ASP A 157 -2.73 -8.63 -15.53
N PRO A 158 -1.46 -8.16 -15.46
CA PRO A 158 -1.12 -6.79 -15.85
C PRO A 158 -1.33 -6.51 -17.35
N GLY A 159 -1.44 -7.58 -18.16
CA GLY A 159 -1.73 -7.50 -19.59
C GLY A 159 -3.15 -6.99 -19.87
N GLU A 160 -4.09 -7.22 -18.96
CA GLU A 160 -5.49 -6.82 -19.12
C GLU A 160 -5.66 -5.31 -18.86
N PRO A 161 -6.25 -4.55 -19.81
CA PRO A 161 -6.54 -3.12 -19.61
C PRO A 161 -7.36 -2.84 -18.34
N GLU A 162 -8.38 -3.64 -18.08
CA GLU A 162 -9.25 -3.50 -16.91
C GLU A 162 -8.51 -3.68 -15.59
N VAL A 163 -7.46 -4.51 -15.54
CA VAL A 163 -6.62 -4.66 -14.35
C VAL A 163 -5.84 -3.37 -14.11
N ARG A 164 -5.24 -2.80 -15.16
CA ARG A 164 -4.50 -1.53 -15.02
C ARG A 164 -5.43 -0.38 -14.60
N GLU A 165 -6.62 -0.32 -15.17
CA GLU A 165 -7.64 0.66 -14.79
C GLU A 165 -8.11 0.50 -13.34
N HIS A 166 -8.33 -0.75 -12.89
CA HIS A 166 -8.69 -1.04 -11.50
C HIS A 166 -7.59 -0.61 -10.54
N SER A 167 -6.34 -1.02 -10.77
CA SER A 167 -5.22 -0.65 -9.90
C SER A 167 -5.01 0.86 -9.84
N LEU A 168 -5.12 1.57 -10.99
CA LEU A 168 -5.06 3.04 -11.02
C LEU A 168 -6.22 3.68 -10.26
N ARG A 169 -7.44 3.13 -10.38
CA ARG A 169 -8.61 3.66 -9.67
C ARG A 169 -8.44 3.57 -8.15
N VAL A 170 -7.92 2.44 -7.66
CA VAL A 170 -7.64 2.24 -6.24
C VAL A 170 -6.57 3.22 -5.72
N ILE A 171 -5.49 3.41 -6.48
CA ILE A 171 -4.44 4.38 -6.12
C ILE A 171 -4.99 5.81 -6.14
N LEU A 172 -5.72 6.19 -7.19
CA LEU A 172 -6.29 7.54 -7.32
C LEU A 172 -7.35 7.85 -6.27
N ASP A 173 -8.09 6.85 -5.80
CA ASP A 173 -9.02 7.01 -4.69
C ASP A 173 -8.28 7.48 -3.42
N VAL A 174 -7.16 6.83 -3.08
CA VAL A 174 -6.34 7.25 -1.94
C VAL A 174 -5.77 8.65 -2.14
N VAL A 175 -5.16 8.93 -3.29
CA VAL A 175 -4.58 10.25 -3.60
C VAL A 175 -5.61 11.38 -3.54
N ARG A 176 -6.89 11.10 -3.82
CA ARG A 176 -7.94 12.13 -3.81
C ARG A 176 -8.58 12.35 -2.45
N ARG A 177 -8.58 11.34 -1.57
CA ARG A 177 -9.32 11.39 -0.30
C ARG A 177 -8.43 11.55 0.93
N TYR A 178 -7.16 11.22 0.82
CA TYR A 178 -6.23 11.19 1.95
C TYR A 178 -5.04 12.11 1.67
N ASP A 179 -4.58 12.80 2.72
CA ASP A 179 -3.44 13.73 2.65
C ASP A 179 -2.11 12.98 2.70
N VAL A 180 -1.89 12.09 1.72
CA VAL A 180 -0.65 11.32 1.59
C VAL A 180 0.45 12.15 0.94
N ASP A 181 1.67 12.05 1.45
CA ASP A 181 2.83 12.76 0.91
C ASP A 181 3.45 12.05 -0.30
N GLY A 182 3.12 10.77 -0.49
CA GLY A 182 3.58 10.01 -1.64
C GLY A 182 2.85 8.68 -1.86
N VAL A 183 3.05 8.14 -3.07
CA VAL A 183 2.59 6.81 -3.46
C VAL A 183 3.81 5.94 -3.73
N HIS A 184 3.82 4.74 -3.15
CA HIS A 184 4.86 3.74 -3.37
C HIS A 184 4.29 2.45 -3.96
N ILE A 185 5.04 1.89 -4.90
CA ILE A 185 4.85 0.53 -5.42
C ILE A 185 6.15 -0.21 -5.15
N ASP A 186 6.05 -1.44 -4.65
CA ASP A 186 7.18 -2.31 -4.39
C ASP A 186 7.63 -3.06 -5.67
N ASP A 187 8.32 -4.18 -5.50
CA ASP A 187 8.97 -4.93 -6.57
C ASP A 187 8.07 -5.99 -7.26
N TYR A 188 6.79 -6.08 -6.90
CA TYR A 188 5.89 -7.12 -7.41
C TYR A 188 5.10 -6.68 -8.66
N PHE A 189 5.69 -6.92 -9.84
CA PHE A 189 5.06 -6.69 -11.15
C PHE A 189 4.44 -7.97 -11.72
N TYR A 190 5.12 -8.64 -12.65
CA TYR A 190 4.86 -10.06 -12.95
C TYR A 190 5.42 -10.92 -11.82
N PRO A 191 4.79 -12.05 -11.49
CA PRO A 191 5.29 -12.89 -10.40
C PRO A 191 6.66 -13.47 -10.76
N TYR A 192 7.55 -13.52 -9.77
CA TYR A 192 8.85 -14.16 -9.91
C TYR A 192 8.68 -15.64 -10.25
N ARG A 193 9.64 -16.19 -11.01
CA ARG A 193 9.63 -17.61 -11.38
C ARG A 193 9.53 -18.51 -10.14
N GLU A 194 8.45 -19.27 -10.03
CA GLU A 194 8.36 -20.36 -9.05
C GLU A 194 9.43 -21.40 -9.41
N ARG A 195 10.23 -21.79 -8.43
CA ARG A 195 11.14 -22.93 -8.58
C ARG A 195 10.28 -24.17 -8.42
N ASP A 196 10.38 -25.11 -9.35
CA ASP A 196 9.73 -26.41 -9.20
C ASP A 196 10.15 -27.00 -7.85
N SER A 197 9.17 -27.39 -7.04
CA SER A 197 9.42 -28.13 -5.80
C SER A 197 10.03 -29.47 -6.22
N ALA A 198 11.28 -29.72 -5.86
CA ALA A 198 11.89 -31.04 -5.95
C ALA A 198 11.28 -32.00 -4.92
#